data_AF-A0A969M6H6-F1
#
_entry.id   AF-A0A969M6H6-F1
#
_cell.length_a   1.000
_cell.length_b   1.000
_cell.length_c   1.000
_cell.angle_alpha   90.00
_cell.angle_beta   90.00
_cell.angle_gamma   90.00
#
_symmetry.space_group_name_H-M   'P 1'
#
loop_
_entity.id
_entity.type
_entity.pdbx_description
1 polymer ?
#
loop_
_entity_poly.entity_id
_entity_poly.type
_entity_poly.pdbx_seq_one_letter_code
_entity_poly.pdbx_strand_id
1 'polypeptide(L)'
;MAVVLPYRATTATGACFEISFPLHPETSSTVRVSQMLTALLQALDREVQLDRNTSNGDILQSLAMALAIRASMIEAPKALTDRLSMDLVSVALDAMNEADRHYVQLGHA
;
A
#
# COMPACT_ATOMS: atom_id res chain seq x y z
N MET A 1 -0.16 15.12 -17.50
CA MET A 1 0.48 15.17 -16.17
C MET A 1 0.02 13.93 -15.42
N ALA A 2 0.94 13.17 -14.82
CA ALA A 2 0.56 12.02 -13.99
C ALA A 2 -0.15 12.52 -12.72
N VAL A 3 -1.28 11.92 -12.36
CA VAL A 3 -1.98 12.24 -11.13
C VAL A 3 -1.23 11.54 -9.98
N VAL A 4 -0.92 12.29 -8.93
CA VAL A 4 -0.23 11.78 -7.74
C VAL A 4 -1.17 11.74 -6.55
N LEU A 5 -1.04 10.70 -5.72
CA LEU A 5 -1.68 10.57 -4.42
C LEU A 5 -0.64 10.89 -3.32
N PRO A 6 -0.73 12.06 -2.67
CA PRO A 6 0.03 12.29 -1.44
C PRO A 6 -0.56 11.40 -0.33
N TYR A 7 0.30 10.63 0.34
CA TYR A 7 -0.08 9.71 1.40
C TYR A 7 0.90 9.80 2.57
N ARG A 8 0.37 9.80 3.80
CA ARG A 8 1.16 9.79 5.03
C ARG A 8 0.94 8.47 5.75
N ALA A 9 1.98 7.66 5.89
CA ALA A 9 1.94 6.44 6.69
C ALA A 9 2.70 6.64 7.99
N THR A 10 2.13 6.20 9.12
CA THR A 10 2.79 6.24 10.44
C THR A 10 2.88 4.83 10.98
N THR A 11 4.09 4.39 11.34
CA THR A 11 4.29 3.07 11.95
C THR A 11 4.04 3.11 13.45
N ALA A 12 3.80 1.93 14.04
CA ALA A 12 3.73 1.77 15.50
C ALA A 12 5.02 2.23 16.22
N THR A 13 6.16 2.27 15.52
CA THR A 13 7.45 2.75 16.03
C THR A 13 7.63 4.27 15.95
N GLY A 14 6.62 5.01 15.46
CA GLY A 14 6.67 6.48 15.35
C GLY A 14 7.43 7.00 14.12
N ALA A 15 7.79 6.12 13.18
CA ALA A 15 8.31 6.56 11.88
C ALA A 15 7.14 7.06 11.02
N CYS A 16 7.31 8.24 10.43
CA CYS A 16 6.38 8.83 9.50
C CYS A 16 7.00 8.81 8.10
N PHE A 17 6.23 8.35 7.13
CA PHE A 17 6.57 8.37 5.71
C PHE A 17 5.65 9.33 5.00
N GLU A 18 6.23 10.30 4.29
CA GLU A 18 5.52 11.18 3.35
C GLU A 18 5.80 10.68 1.94
N ILE A 19 4.75 10.19 1.27
CA ILE A 19 4.88 9.45 0.01
C ILE A 19 4.02 10.12 -1.05
N SER A 20 4.54 10.22 -2.27
CA SER A 20 3.78 10.69 -3.44
C SER A 20 3.60 9.53 -4.42
N PHE A 21 2.49 8.80 -4.34
CA PHE A 21 2.23 7.66 -5.21
C PHE A 21 1.74 8.11 -6.60
N PRO A 22 2.46 7.81 -7.69
CA PRO A 22 1.92 7.98 -9.04
C PRO A 22 0.73 7.04 -9.23
N LEU A 23 -0.40 7.58 -9.72
CA LEU A 23 -1.58 6.77 -10.02
C LEU A 23 -1.59 6.37 -11.49
N HIS A 24 -2.08 5.15 -11.74
CA HIS A 24 -2.31 4.67 -13.09
C HIS A 24 -3.29 5.60 -13.83
N PRO A 25 -3.10 5.88 -15.14
CA PRO A 25 -3.95 6.82 -15.89
C PRO A 25 -5.44 6.51 -15.87
N GLU A 26 -5.81 5.24 -15.71
CA GLU A 26 -7.20 4.78 -15.63
C GLU A 26 -7.79 4.83 -14.21
N THR A 27 -7.04 5.33 -13.23
CA THR A 27 -7.54 5.48 -11.86
C THR A 27 -8.61 6.56 -11.81
N SER A 28 -9.86 6.16 -11.53
CA SER A 28 -11.02 7.05 -11.57
C SER A 28 -11.16 7.97 -10.36
N SER A 29 -10.61 7.59 -9.19
CA SER A 29 -10.75 8.40 -7.98
C SER A 29 -9.57 8.22 -7.01
N THR A 30 -8.72 9.24 -6.94
CA THR A 30 -7.64 9.37 -5.95
C THR A 30 -8.16 9.25 -4.51
N VAL A 31 -9.32 9.85 -4.23
CA VAL A 31 -9.93 9.84 -2.88
C VAL A 31 -10.32 8.42 -2.48
N ARG A 32 -11.00 7.68 -3.37
CA ARG A 32 -11.40 6.29 -3.06
C ARG A 32 -10.18 5.38 -2.88
N VAL A 33 -9.15 5.55 -3.70
CA VAL A 33 -7.90 4.80 -3.56
C VAL A 33 -7.25 5.08 -2.20
N SER A 34 -7.16 6.35 -1.79
CA SER A 34 -6.61 6.73 -0.47
C SER A 34 -7.40 6.12 0.68
N GLN A 35 -8.74 6.20 0.64
CA GLN A 35 -9.62 5.62 1.66
C GLN A 35 -9.46 4.09 1.74
N MET A 36 -9.40 3.41 0.59
CA MET A 36 -9.19 1.96 0.55
C MET A 36 -7.82 1.54 1.06
N LEU A 37 -6.76 2.27 0.68
CA LEU A 37 -5.41 2.01 1.17
C LEU A 37 -5.35 2.11 2.70
N THR A 38 -5.90 3.19 3.27
CA THR A 38 -5.97 3.35 4.74
C THR A 38 -6.78 2.24 5.39
N ALA A 39 -7.93 1.86 4.84
CA ALA A 39 -8.75 0.78 5.39
C ALA A 39 -8.06 -0.58 5.35
N LEU A 40 -7.28 -0.87 4.29
CA LEU A 40 -6.49 -2.10 4.17
C LEU A 40 -5.37 -2.15 5.22
N LEU A 41 -4.60 -1.06 5.38
CA LEU A 41 -3.54 -0.99 6.39
C LEU A 41 -4.12 -1.15 7.80
N GLN A 42 -5.23 -0.49 8.11
CA GLN A 42 -5.92 -0.64 9.40
C GLN A 42 -6.46 -2.06 9.62
N ALA A 43 -6.90 -2.75 8.58
CA ALA A 43 -7.32 -4.15 8.69
C ALA A 43 -6.13 -5.05 9.05
N LEU A 44 -4.98 -4.88 8.38
CA LEU A 44 -3.76 -5.61 8.70
C LEU A 44 -3.27 -5.33 10.12
N ASP A 45 -3.27 -4.06 10.54
CA ASP A 45 -2.87 -3.70 11.90
C ASP A 45 -3.72 -4.40 12.96
N ARG A 46 -5.03 -4.58 12.71
CA ARG A 46 -5.91 -5.33 13.60
C ARG A 46 -5.55 -6.82 13.65
N GLU A 47 -5.31 -7.45 12.51
CA GLU A 47 -4.91 -8.87 12.47
C GLU A 47 -3.57 -9.11 13.19
N VAL A 48 -2.58 -8.23 12.99
CA VAL A 48 -1.29 -8.29 13.69
C VAL A 48 -1.43 -8.11 15.20
N GLN A 49 -2.42 -7.32 15.65
CA GLN A 49 -2.70 -7.16 17.08
C GLN A 49 -3.37 -8.41 17.70
N LEU A 50 -4.10 -9.20 16.90
CA LEU A 50 -4.74 -10.44 17.36
C LEU A 50 -3.74 -11.58 17.60
N ASP A 51 -2.73 -11.71 16.74
CA ASP A 51 -1.64 -12.67 16.91
C ASP A 51 -0.26 -12.00 16.77
N ARG A 52 0.41 -11.83 17.92
CA ARG A 52 1.76 -11.24 17.99
C ARG A 52 2.85 -12.09 17.32
N ASN A 53 2.56 -13.33 16.94
CA ASN A 53 3.47 -14.19 16.18
C ASN A 53 3.37 -13.97 14.67
N THR A 54 2.44 -13.12 14.20
CA THR A 54 2.35 -12.75 12.78
C THR A 54 3.67 -12.16 12.31
N SER A 55 4.31 -12.81 11.33
CA SER A 55 5.55 -12.33 10.77
C SER A 55 5.29 -11.33 9.63
N ASN A 56 6.28 -10.47 9.34
CA ASN A 56 6.22 -9.60 8.15
C ASN A 56 6.06 -10.41 6.85
N GLY A 57 6.57 -11.65 6.82
CA GLY A 57 6.40 -12.57 5.70
C GLY A 57 4.94 -12.94 5.47
N ASP A 58 4.19 -13.23 6.55
CA ASP A 58 2.76 -13.57 6.47
C ASP A 58 1.92 -12.38 5.96
N ILE A 59 2.27 -11.16 6.39
CA ILE A 59 1.62 -9.92 5.94
C ILE A 59 1.86 -9.72 4.43
N LEU A 60 3.11 -9.80 3.96
CA LEU A 60 3.44 -9.61 2.55
C LEU A 60 2.84 -10.72 1.66
N GLN A 61 2.90 -11.97 2.11
CA GLN A 61 2.33 -13.13 1.43
C GLN A 61 0.80 -12.97 1.27
N SER A 62 0.09 -12.60 2.34
CA SER A 62 -1.37 -12.43 2.30
C SER A 62 -1.79 -11.28 1.40
N LEU A 63 -1.07 -10.14 1.41
CA LEU A 63 -1.30 -9.02 0.49
C LEU A 63 -1.09 -9.44 -0.97
N ALA A 64 -0.03 -10.19 -1.27
CA ALA A 64 0.24 -10.69 -2.62
C ALA A 64 -0.86 -11.64 -3.10
N MET A 65 -1.32 -12.55 -2.25
CA MET A 65 -2.44 -13.46 -2.55
C MET A 65 -3.75 -12.69 -2.75
N ALA A 66 -4.03 -11.69 -1.91
CA ALA A 66 -5.21 -10.84 -2.04
C ALA A 66 -5.22 -10.08 -3.37
N LEU A 67 -4.07 -9.52 -3.78
CA LEU A 67 -3.90 -8.87 -5.08
C LEU A 67 -4.18 -9.85 -6.23
N ALA A 68 -3.58 -11.05 -6.19
CA ALA A 68 -3.77 -12.06 -7.23
C ALA A 68 -5.24 -12.49 -7.38
N ILE A 69 -5.94 -12.69 -6.24
CA ILE A 69 -7.38 -12.99 -6.24
C ILE A 69 -8.16 -11.84 -6.87
N ARG A 70 -7.90 -10.59 -6.45
CA ARG A 70 -8.61 -9.41 -6.97
C ARG A 70 -8.34 -9.15 -8.44
N ALA A 71 -7.11 -9.34 -8.91
CA ALA A 71 -6.76 -9.23 -10.33
C ALA A 71 -7.48 -10.27 -11.18
N SER A 72 -7.66 -11.48 -10.65
CA SER A 72 -8.38 -12.57 -11.32
C SER A 72 -9.90 -12.34 -11.44
N MET A 73 -10.45 -11.37 -10.71
CA MET A 73 -11.86 -10.98 -10.81
C MET A 73 -12.14 -9.99 -11.94
N ILE A 74 -11.10 -9.46 -12.60
CA ILE A 74 -11.24 -8.57 -13.75
C ILE A 74 -11.48 -9.44 -15.00
N GLU A 75 -12.55 -9.17 -15.74
CA GLU A 75 -12.85 -9.84 -17.02
C GLU A 75 -11.89 -9.36 -18.12
N ALA A 76 -10.66 -9.84 -18.08
CA ALA A 76 -9.60 -9.54 -19.04
C ALA A 76 -8.64 -10.74 -19.18
N PRO A 77 -7.82 -10.79 -20.25
CA PRO A 77 -6.81 -11.84 -20.38
C PRO A 77 -5.86 -11.87 -19.17
N LYS A 78 -5.60 -13.06 -18.62
CA LYS A 78 -4.75 -13.23 -17.42
C LYS A 78 -3.37 -12.57 -17.56
N ALA A 79 -2.74 -12.69 -18.72
CA ALA A 79 -1.42 -12.09 -18.95
C ALA A 79 -1.44 -10.55 -18.82
N LEU A 80 -2.57 -9.91 -19.12
CA LEU A 80 -2.75 -8.47 -18.98
C LEU A 80 -2.93 -8.08 -17.51
N THR A 81 -3.78 -8.79 -16.76
CA THR A 81 -4.02 -8.49 -15.34
C THR A 81 -2.80 -8.79 -14.47
N ASP A 82 -2.02 -9.83 -14.81
CA ASP A 82 -0.76 -10.14 -14.15
C ASP A 82 0.26 -9.01 -14.37
N ARG A 83 0.42 -8.55 -15.62
CA ARG A 83 1.34 -7.43 -15.95
C ARG A 83 0.93 -6.14 -15.25
N LEU A 84 -0.35 -5.76 -15.34
CA LEU A 84 -0.85 -4.56 -14.67
C LEU A 84 -0.62 -4.63 -13.16
N SER A 85 -0.83 -5.79 -12.54
CA SER A 85 -0.57 -5.98 -11.10
C SER A 85 0.91 -5.78 -10.76
N MET A 86 1.81 -6.34 -11.56
CA MET A 86 3.25 -6.17 -11.38
C MET A 86 3.69 -4.72 -11.57
N ASP A 87 3.17 -4.03 -12.59
CA ASP A 87 3.47 -2.63 -12.87
C ASP A 87 3.01 -1.72 -11.72
N LEU A 88 1.78 -1.92 -11.22
CA LEU A 88 1.24 -1.17 -10.08
C LEU A 88 2.07 -1.36 -8.81
N VAL A 89 2.50 -2.60 -8.52
CA VAL A 89 3.36 -2.90 -7.37
C VAL A 89 4.74 -2.26 -7.55
N SER A 90 5.34 -2.37 -8.74
CA SER A 90 6.65 -1.76 -9.02
C SER A 90 6.62 -0.25 -8.79
N VAL A 91 5.64 0.44 -9.37
CA VAL A 91 5.49 1.90 -9.21
C VAL A 91 5.29 2.31 -7.75
N ALA A 92 4.52 1.53 -6.98
CA ALA A 92 4.33 1.80 -5.56
C ALA A 92 5.63 1.60 -4.75
N LEU A 93 6.42 0.58 -5.08
CA LEU A 93 7.72 0.33 -4.45
C LEU A 93 8.73 1.45 -4.78
N ASP A 94 8.76 1.91 -6.03
CA ASP A 94 9.62 3.02 -6.44
C ASP A 94 9.26 4.30 -5.68
N ALA A 95 7.96 4.62 -5.57
CA ALA A 95 7.49 5.76 -4.78
C ALA A 95 7.85 5.65 -3.29
N MET A 96 7.87 4.45 -2.72
CA MET A 96 8.32 4.23 -1.34
C MET A 96 9.83 4.43 -1.17
N ASN A 97 10.65 4.09 -2.18
CA ASN A 97 12.09 4.32 -2.14
C ASN A 97 12.43 5.82 -2.18
N GLU A 98 11.56 6.62 -2.81
CA GLU A 98 11.67 8.08 -2.89
C GLU A 98 11.00 8.80 -1.70
N ALA A 99 10.33 8.08 -0.80
CA ALA A 99 9.55 8.67 0.27
C ALA A 99 10.43 9.36 1.33
N ASP A 100 9.99 10.55 1.77
CA ASP A 100 10.63 11.25 2.88
C ASP A 100 10.29 10.56 4.19
N ARG A 101 11.33 10.14 4.93
CA ARG A 101 11.21 9.43 6.20
C ARG A 101 11.66 10.30 7.35
N HIS A 102 10.73 10.61 8.26
CA HIS A 102 11.04 11.36 9.48
C HIS A 102 10.62 10.56 10.72
N TYR A 103 11.41 10.67 11.78
CA TYR A 103 11.04 10.12 13.09
C TYR A 103 10.40 11.22 13.92
N VAL A 104 9.18 10.99 14.39
CA VAL A 104 8.57 11.89 15.37
C VAL A 104 9.24 11.59 16.71
N GLN A 105 10.15 12.47 17.15
CA GLN A 105 10.73 12.40 18.48
C GLN A 105 9.60 12.68 19.47
N LEU A 106 9.07 11.63 20.11
CA LEU A 106 8.14 11.78 21.23
C LEU A 106 8.91 12.52 22.33
N GLY A 107 8.67 13.84 22.43
CA GLY A 107 9.23 14.65 23.49
C GLY A 107 8.78 14.09 24.83
N HIS A 108 9.73 13.56 25.62
CA HIS A 108 9.50 13.32 27.03
C HIS A 108 9.40 14.68 27.72
N ALA A 109 8.17 15.09 28.06
CA ALA A 109 7.91 16.15 29.02
C ALA A 109 7.80 15.56 30.42
#